data_AF-A0A920MDG9-F1
#
_entry.id   AF-A0A920MDG9-F1
#
_cell.length_a   1.000
_cell.length_b   1.000
_cell.length_c   1.000
_cell.angle_alpha   90.00
_cell.angle_beta   90.00
_cell.angle_gamma   90.00
#
_symmetry.space_group_name_H-M   'P 1'
#
loop_
_entity.id
_entity.type
_entity.pdbx_description
1 polymer ?
#
loop_
_entity_poly.entity_id
_entity_poly.type
_entity_poly.pdbx_seq_one_letter_code
_entity_poly.pdbx_strand_id
1 'polypeptide(L)'
;MLPRGALGFKVLELSTLASPEYKIVPGQDCPSEVSFNSKGFFIPGNDKIIGWNSVGDALAGNAPTMSFGGRTDKSNMGTKMAAGIGWDGFHFWVGEYKFSNRLLGFAPSK
;
A
#
# COMPACT_ATOMS: atom_id res chain seq x y z
N MET A 1 -20.11 10.04 -15.59
CA MET A 1 -18.84 9.38 -15.23
C MET A 1 -17.99 10.42 -14.53
N LEU A 2 -17.70 10.28 -13.23
CA LEU A 2 -16.84 11.24 -12.53
C LEU A 2 -15.39 11.10 -13.03
N PRO A 3 -14.63 12.19 -13.17
CA PRO A 3 -13.23 12.10 -13.56
C PRO A 3 -12.46 11.30 -12.50
N ARG A 4 -11.47 10.51 -12.93
CA ARG A 4 -10.62 9.64 -12.09
C ARG A 4 -9.91 10.34 -10.91
N GLY A 5 -10.03 11.66 -10.75
CA GLY A 5 -9.49 12.44 -9.63
C GLY A 5 -10.48 12.69 -8.47
N ALA A 6 -11.78 12.43 -8.63
CA ALA A 6 -12.77 12.74 -7.59
C ALA A 6 -12.88 11.67 -6.46
N LEU A 7 -12.31 10.47 -6.66
CA LEU A 7 -12.40 9.30 -5.76
C LEU A 7 -11.01 8.76 -5.33
N GLY A 8 -9.98 9.61 -5.30
CA GLY A 8 -8.59 9.19 -5.02
C GLY A 8 -8.26 9.03 -3.54
N PHE A 9 -7.12 8.37 -3.25
CA PHE A 9 -6.56 8.27 -1.91
C PHE A 9 -6.04 9.64 -1.43
N LYS A 10 -6.63 10.15 -0.34
CA LYS A 10 -6.31 11.47 0.23
C LYS A 10 -5.57 11.32 1.55
N VAL A 11 -4.57 12.17 1.76
CA VAL A 11 -3.79 12.27 2.99
C VAL A 11 -3.94 13.68 3.57
N LEU A 12 -4.06 13.77 4.89
CA LEU A 12 -4.09 15.02 5.65
C LEU A 12 -2.97 14.98 6.68
N GLU A 13 -2.18 16.05 6.73
CA GLU A 13 -1.15 16.21 7.75
C GLU A 13 -1.76 16.77 9.04
N LEU A 14 -1.61 16.05 10.15
CA LEU A 14 -2.27 16.45 11.41
C LEU A 14 -1.67 17.72 12.04
N SER A 15 -0.46 18.12 11.64
CA SER A 15 0.17 19.36 12.08
C SER A 15 -0.51 20.61 11.51
N THR A 16 -1.25 20.48 10.40
CA THR A 16 -1.86 21.60 9.67
C THR A 16 -3.37 21.74 9.91
N LEU A 17 -3.90 21.10 10.96
CA LEU A 17 -5.35 21.09 11.24
C LEU A 17 -5.98 22.46 11.45
N ALA A 18 -5.19 23.50 11.77
CA ALA A 18 -5.67 24.88 11.84
C ALA A 18 -6.06 25.46 10.46
N SER A 19 -5.51 24.91 9.37
CA SER A 19 -5.82 25.25 7.98
C SER A 19 -5.65 24.00 7.11
N PRO A 20 -6.58 23.04 7.18
CA PRO A 20 -6.40 21.71 6.62
C PRO A 20 -6.41 21.74 5.09
N GLU A 21 -5.46 21.03 4.49
CA GLU A 21 -5.41 20.80 3.05
C GLU A 21 -5.24 19.30 2.78
N TYR A 22 -6.19 18.72 2.04
CA TYR A 22 -6.08 17.33 1.60
C TYR A 22 -5.17 17.23 0.39
N LYS A 23 -4.17 16.36 0.47
CA LYS A 23 -3.30 16.03 -0.66
C LYS A 23 -3.74 14.70 -1.26
N ILE A 24 -3.81 14.62 -2.59
CA ILE A 24 -4.17 13.39 -3.31
C ILE A 24 -2.89 12.64 -3.64
N VAL A 25 -2.83 11.34 -3.33
CA VAL A 25 -1.75 10.46 -3.82
C VAL A 25 -2.02 10.15 -5.30
N PRO A 26 -1.15 10.59 -6.23
CA PRO A 26 -1.42 10.45 -7.65
C PRO A 26 -1.54 8.99 -8.10
N GLY A 27 -2.54 8.71 -8.93
CA GLY A 27 -2.71 7.40 -9.57
C GLY A 27 -3.13 6.25 -8.64
N GLN A 28 -3.51 6.54 -7.39
CA GLN A 28 -3.98 5.53 -6.43
C GLN A 28 -5.46 5.73 -6.08
N ASP A 29 -6.20 4.63 -6.12
CA ASP A 29 -7.53 4.54 -5.52
C ASP A 29 -7.42 4.43 -4.00
N CYS A 30 -8.52 4.67 -3.27
CA CYS A 30 -8.54 4.52 -1.81
C CYS A 30 -8.21 3.05 -1.43
N PRO A 31 -7.09 2.79 -0.73
CA PRO A 31 -6.69 1.44 -0.40
C PRO A 31 -7.56 0.86 0.72
N SER A 32 -7.68 -0.46 0.78
CA SER A 32 -8.38 -1.14 1.88
C SER A 32 -7.65 -1.03 3.22
N GLU A 33 -6.34 -0.82 3.18
CA GLU A 33 -5.49 -0.64 4.35
C GLU A 33 -4.26 0.21 3.98
N VAL A 34 -3.65 0.80 5.00
CA VAL A 34 -2.41 1.54 4.92
C VAL A 34 -1.49 1.08 6.06
N SER A 35 -0.22 0.83 5.76
CA SER A 35 0.80 0.58 6.78
C SER A 35 1.88 1.66 6.73
N PHE A 36 2.13 2.29 7.88
CA PHE A 36 3.28 3.15 8.15
C PHE A 36 4.20 2.46 9.15
N ASN A 37 5.46 2.24 8.77
CA ASN A 37 6.41 1.59 9.65
C ASN A 37 7.86 2.02 9.34
N SER A 38 8.83 1.40 10.00
CA SER A 38 10.26 1.71 9.86
C SER A 38 10.85 1.45 8.47
N LYS A 39 10.11 0.79 7.57
CA LYS A 39 10.50 0.59 6.16
C LYS A 39 9.88 1.62 5.21
N GLY A 40 8.84 2.34 5.62
CA GLY A 40 8.18 3.35 4.79
C GLY A 40 6.65 3.31 4.84
N PHE A 41 6.03 3.68 3.71
CA PHE A 41 4.59 3.77 3.52
C PHE A 41 4.12 2.75 2.47
N PHE A 42 3.14 1.93 2.83
CA PHE A 42 2.70 0.77 2.04
C PHE A 42 1.19 0.70 1.90
N ILE A 43 0.75 0.27 0.72
CA ILE A 43 -0.66 0.02 0.40
C ILE A 43 -0.81 -1.26 -0.44
N PRO A 44 -1.99 -1.89 -0.43
CA PRO A 44 -2.29 -2.95 -1.39
C PRO A 44 -2.42 -2.40 -2.81
N GLY A 45 -1.80 -3.11 -3.76
CA GLY A 45 -1.87 -2.85 -5.20
C GLY A 45 -2.29 -4.12 -5.94
N ASN A 46 -3.60 -4.38 -6.02
CA ASN A 46 -4.17 -5.60 -6.60
C ASN A 46 -3.64 -6.88 -5.92
N ASP A 47 -2.77 -7.63 -6.60
CA ASP A 47 -2.21 -8.91 -6.16
C ASP A 47 -0.84 -8.76 -5.47
N LYS A 48 -0.49 -7.56 -5.01
CA LYS A 48 0.77 -7.26 -4.32
C LYS A 48 0.58 -6.16 -3.31
N ILE A 49 1.58 -5.97 -2.46
CA ILE A 49 1.78 -4.74 -1.73
C ILE A 49 2.79 -3.90 -2.48
N ILE A 50 2.55 -2.60 -2.57
CA ILE A 50 3.48 -1.61 -3.10
C ILE A 50 3.83 -0.60 -2.02
N GLY A 51 5.00 0.02 -2.10
CA GLY A 51 5.39 1.02 -1.12
C GLY A 51 6.47 2.00 -1.57
N TRP A 52 6.55 3.06 -0.80
CA TRP A 52 7.48 4.17 -0.93
C TRP A 52 8.28 4.32 0.36
N ASN A 53 9.43 5.02 0.30
CA ASN A 53 10.20 5.31 1.50
C ASN A 53 9.45 6.27 2.45
N SER A 54 8.56 7.11 1.92
CA SER A 54 7.78 8.08 2.70
C SER A 54 6.42 8.42 2.05
N VAL A 55 5.54 9.05 2.82
CA VAL A 55 4.31 9.69 2.28
C VAL A 55 4.66 10.78 1.27
N GLY A 56 5.72 11.54 1.53
CA GLY A 56 6.16 12.62 0.64
C GLY A 56 6.52 12.12 -0.75
N ASP A 57 7.21 10.98 -0.84
CA ASP A 57 7.54 10.34 -2.12
C ASP A 57 6.28 9.94 -2.90
N ALA A 58 5.30 9.36 -2.21
CA ALA A 58 4.02 8.98 -2.81
C ALA A 58 3.25 10.20 -3.31
N LEU A 59 3.19 11.28 -2.51
CA LEU A 59 2.53 12.54 -2.87
C LEU A 59 3.22 13.26 -4.04
N ALA A 60 4.55 13.13 -4.17
CA ALA A 60 5.31 13.66 -5.29
C ALA A 60 5.02 12.93 -6.61
N GLY A 61 4.26 11.82 -6.58
CA GLY A 61 3.96 11.01 -7.76
C GLY A 61 5.11 10.09 -8.17
N ASN A 62 6.08 9.85 -7.28
CA ASN A 62 7.16 8.91 -7.55
C ASN A 62 6.61 7.49 -7.69
N ALA A 63 7.25 6.69 -8.53
CA ALA A 63 6.92 5.26 -8.62
C ALA A 63 7.22 4.56 -7.27
N PRO A 64 6.42 3.55 -6.87
CA PRO A 64 6.75 2.73 -5.71
C PRO A 64 8.11 2.06 -5.88
N THR A 65 8.94 2.13 -4.85
CA THR A 65 10.30 1.56 -4.84
C THR A 65 10.33 0.15 -4.26
N MET A 66 9.23 -0.29 -3.64
CA MET A 66 9.10 -1.61 -3.03
C MET A 66 7.82 -2.29 -3.54
N SER A 67 7.91 -3.60 -3.80
CA SER A 67 6.77 -4.42 -4.21
C SER A 67 6.97 -5.87 -3.78
N PHE A 68 6.00 -6.46 -3.07
CA PHE A 68 6.05 -7.86 -2.63
C PHE A 68 4.68 -8.54 -2.70
N GLY A 69 4.67 -9.87 -2.68
CA GLY A 69 3.46 -10.67 -2.84
C GLY A 69 2.96 -10.83 -4.29
N GLY A 70 3.40 -10.02 -5.26
CA GLY A 70 3.04 -10.25 -6.67
C GLY A 70 3.52 -11.62 -7.19
N ARG A 71 2.72 -12.31 -8.02
CA ARG A 71 3.14 -13.59 -8.63
C ARG A 71 4.31 -13.44 -9.60
N THR A 72 5.18 -14.46 -9.69
CA THR A 72 6.04 -14.67 -10.88
C THR A 72 5.83 -16.00 -11.61
N ASP A 73 5.19 -17.05 -11.05
CA ASP A 73 5.13 -18.35 -11.77
C ASP A 73 3.98 -19.33 -11.43
N LYS A 74 2.94 -18.91 -10.71
CA LYS A 74 1.78 -19.76 -10.29
C LYS A 74 2.10 -20.93 -9.33
N SER A 75 3.28 -21.00 -8.73
CA SER A 75 3.43 -21.70 -7.45
C SER A 75 2.58 -20.99 -6.37
N ASN A 76 2.24 -21.65 -5.27
CA ASN A 76 1.44 -21.05 -4.18
C ASN A 76 2.16 -19.90 -3.41
N MET A 77 3.20 -19.29 -3.97
CA MET A 77 4.16 -18.42 -3.27
C MET A 77 3.93 -16.91 -3.44
N GLY A 78 2.79 -16.47 -4.01
CA GLY A 78 2.41 -15.05 -4.09
C GLY A 78 1.06 -14.75 -3.44
N THR A 79 0.80 -13.47 -3.18
CA THR A 79 -0.50 -12.90 -2.79
C THR A 79 -1.50 -12.89 -3.96
N LYS A 80 -2.78 -13.06 -3.63
CA LYS A 80 -3.93 -12.85 -4.51
C LYS A 80 -4.90 -11.92 -3.79
N MET A 81 -5.24 -10.79 -4.39
CA MET A 81 -6.11 -9.78 -3.78
C MET A 81 -5.62 -9.42 -2.37
N ALA A 82 -4.39 -8.89 -2.30
CA ALA A 82 -3.82 -8.42 -1.04
C ALA A 82 -4.72 -7.32 -0.46
N ALA A 83 -5.01 -7.39 0.83
CA ALA A 83 -5.85 -6.39 1.49
C ALA A 83 -5.35 -6.04 2.89
N GLY A 84 -4.85 -7.04 3.63
CA GLY A 84 -4.30 -6.91 4.97
C GLY A 84 -2.79 -6.59 4.95
N ILE A 85 -2.28 -5.65 5.76
CA ILE A 85 -0.84 -5.39 5.93
C ILE A 85 -0.49 -5.18 7.41
N GLY A 86 0.23 -6.14 7.99
CA GLY A 86 0.85 -6.02 9.32
C GLY A 86 2.36 -5.96 9.24
N TRP A 87 3.00 -5.21 10.14
CA TRP A 87 4.46 -5.18 10.31
C TRP A 87 4.82 -5.52 11.76
N ASP A 88 5.61 -6.58 11.96
CA ASP A 88 6.01 -7.05 13.29
C ASP A 88 7.43 -6.60 13.72
N GLY A 89 8.12 -5.83 12.89
CA GLY A 89 9.53 -5.46 13.08
C GLY A 89 10.52 -6.26 12.22
N PHE A 90 10.08 -7.35 11.61
CA PHE A 90 10.91 -8.22 10.76
C PHE A 90 10.21 -8.62 9.45
N HIS A 91 8.94 -9.05 9.51
CA HIS A 91 8.13 -9.48 8.38
C HIS A 91 6.96 -8.53 8.10
N PHE A 92 6.62 -8.42 6.82
CA PHE A 92 5.30 -7.98 6.39
C PHE A 92 4.35 -9.16 6.34
N TRP A 93 3.30 -9.09 7.13
CA TRP A 93 2.20 -10.05 7.13
C TRP A 93 1.11 -9.55 6.20
N VAL A 94 0.82 -10.28 5.14
CA VAL A 94 -0.21 -9.91 4.16
C VAL A 94 -1.39 -10.85 4.26
N GLY A 95 -2.56 -10.25 4.51
CA GLY A 95 -3.84 -10.94 4.47
C GLY A 95 -4.43 -10.92 3.05
N GLU A 96 -4.87 -12.08 2.60
CA GLU A 96 -5.69 -12.24 1.38
C GLU A 96 -7.16 -12.43 1.78
N TYR A 97 -8.11 -11.96 0.96
CA TYR A 97 -9.55 -12.04 1.32
C TYR A 97 -10.46 -12.70 0.28
N LYS A 98 -10.24 -12.48 -1.03
CA LYS A 98 -11.26 -12.85 -2.04
C LYS A 98 -11.18 -14.29 -2.53
N PHE A 99 -9.96 -14.82 -2.67
CA PHE A 99 -9.71 -16.14 -3.28
C PHE A 99 -8.97 -17.11 -2.35
N SER A 100 -8.63 -16.65 -1.16
CA SER A 100 -7.88 -17.40 -0.15
C SER A 100 -7.99 -16.67 1.19
N ASN A 101 -7.92 -17.45 2.28
CA ASN A 101 -7.88 -16.94 3.65
C ASN A 101 -6.48 -17.15 4.25
N ARG A 102 -5.43 -16.86 3.47
CA ARG A 102 -4.05 -17.06 3.92
C ARG A 102 -3.51 -15.78 4.52
N LEU A 103 -2.62 -15.98 5.49
CA LEU A 103 -1.72 -14.96 6.01
C LEU A 103 -0.31 -15.33 5.55
N LEU A 104 0.33 -14.45 4.77
CA LEU A 104 1.64 -14.69 4.19
C LEU A 104 2.68 -13.74 4.80
N GLY A 105 3.82 -14.27 5.24
CA GLY A 105 4.94 -13.47 5.75
C GLY A 105 5.97 -13.19 4.65
N PHE A 106 6.36 -11.93 4.49
CA PHE A 106 7.40 -11.50 3.56
C PHE A 106 8.53 -10.82 4.33
N ALA A 107 9.75 -11.32 4.16
CA ALA A 107 10.93 -10.58 4.56
C ALA A 107 11.17 -9.45 3.53
N PRO A 108 11.22 -8.18 3.94
CA PRO A 108 11.47 -7.09 3.00
C PRO A 108 12.92 -7.14 2.52
N SER A 109 13.14 -7.60 1.28
CA SER A 109 14.39 -7.38 0.55
C SER A 109 14.27 -6.10 -0.29
N LYS A 110 15.27 -5.21 -0.18
CA LYS A 110 15.43 -4.10 -1.13
C LYS A 110 15.81 -4.62 -2.51
#